data_AF-A0A2C9UIU0-F1
#
_entry.id   AF-A0A2C9UIU0-F1
#
_cell.length_a   1.000
_cell.length_b   1.000
_cell.length_c   1.000
_cell.angle_alpha   90.00
_cell.angle_beta   90.00
_cell.angle_gamma   90.00
#
_symmetry.space_group_name_H-M   'P 1'
#
loop_
_entity.id
_entity.type
_entity.pdbx_description
1 polymer ?
#
loop_
_entity_poly.entity_id
_entity_poly.type
_entity_poly.pdbx_seq_one_letter_code
_entity_poly.pdbx_strand_id
1 'polypeptide(L)'
;MTISGLNGFACRPHFSLRLPLFHCIRKPRFGAVAAIETLDEPDRIIDEKRHSLGERVGKKDHKVPEWKKLNSKELGISTSMIAKPTKKVLNGLKQRGYEVYLVGGCVRDLILKRIPKDFDIITSAELKEVVRAFSRCEIVGKRFPICHVHIGTTIVEVSSFSTTGRKFNGNVSYDVQSPIDCDEKDYIRWRNCLQRDFTINGLLFDPYAKIVYDYIGGLEDIKKAKVKTVVPASASFQDDCARILRAVRIAARLGFRFSRETAHFLKNFACSILRLDKGRLLMEMNYMLAYGSAEASLRLLWKFGLLEVLLPIQAAYFVHHGFRRRDKGTNMLLSLLSNLDKLLAPDRPCHSSLWLGILAFHKALSDRPRDPLVVAIFCLAVHNGGDMSEALNIARRITKPHDIRFHELSEPGDKDSESLNDEVKDFAVSVKRVLSMMTDEYCVSQAMAKYPQAPHSDLVFIPLPLYLKVCRMFDCVRHGAEKGFVPKQGSEINYEMLALGSLQEVRHTFARIVFDTVYPLNLT
;
A
#
# COMPACT_ATOMS: atom_id res chain seq x y z
N MET A 1 10.01 64.71 9.18
CA MET A 1 8.60 64.97 9.51
C MET A 1 7.84 63.65 9.31
N THR A 2 7.57 62.86 10.35
CA THR A 2 6.36 62.89 11.23
C THR A 2 5.04 62.82 10.43
N ILE A 3 4.01 62.01 10.70
CA ILE A 3 3.60 61.07 11.76
C ILE A 3 2.33 60.33 11.22
N SER A 4 2.04 59.11 11.73
CA SER A 4 0.73 58.37 11.81
C SER A 4 -0.06 58.03 10.54
N GLY A 5 -0.70 56.87 10.32
CA GLY A 5 -1.19 55.83 11.23
C GLY A 5 -2.72 55.91 11.38
N LEU A 6 -3.50 54.96 10.83
CA LEU A 6 -4.81 54.57 11.36
C LEU A 6 -5.43 53.33 10.68
N ASN A 7 -6.03 52.52 11.54
CA ASN A 7 -6.76 51.27 11.32
C ASN A 7 -7.99 51.42 10.41
N GLY A 8 -8.26 50.39 9.60
CA GLY A 8 -9.53 50.19 8.91
C GLY A 8 -10.02 48.75 9.09
N PHE A 9 -11.01 48.58 9.96
CA PHE A 9 -11.79 47.35 10.14
C PHE A 9 -12.53 47.00 8.84
N ALA A 10 -12.52 45.72 8.44
CA ALA A 10 -13.41 45.21 7.40
C ALA A 10 -14.22 44.02 7.95
N CYS A 11 -15.53 44.24 8.05
CA CYS A 11 -16.56 43.35 8.54
C CYS A 11 -16.69 42.08 7.70
N ARG A 12 -16.73 40.90 8.35
CA ARG A 12 -17.23 39.66 7.75
C ARG A 12 -18.76 39.60 7.92
N PRO A 13 -19.56 39.32 6.88
CA PRO A 13 -20.97 39.03 7.07
C PRO A 13 -21.13 37.59 7.58
N HIS A 14 -21.73 37.46 8.76
CA HIS A 14 -22.32 36.21 9.25
C HIS A 14 -23.61 35.94 8.46
N PHE A 15 -23.63 34.87 7.68
CA PHE A 15 -24.89 34.23 7.27
C PHE A 15 -25.11 32.99 8.12
N SER A 16 -26.11 33.07 8.98
CA SER A 16 -26.64 32.01 9.81
C SER A 16 -27.73 31.25 9.03
N LEU A 17 -27.43 30.03 8.59
CA LEU A 17 -28.46 29.08 8.16
C LEU A 17 -28.54 27.96 9.20
N ARG A 18 -29.57 28.05 10.04
CA ARG A 18 -30.05 26.95 10.89
C ARG A 18 -30.58 25.83 9.98
N LEU A 19 -30.04 24.62 10.10
CA LEU A 19 -30.71 23.39 9.69
C LEU A 19 -30.92 22.49 10.93
N PRO A 20 -32.02 21.72 10.97
CA PRO A 20 -32.50 21.10 12.20
C PRO A 20 -31.65 19.91 12.63
N LEU A 21 -31.37 19.87 13.93
CA LEU A 21 -30.74 18.76 14.64
C LEU A 21 -31.69 17.56 14.69
N PHE A 22 -31.47 16.56 13.84
CA PHE A 22 -31.92 15.19 14.11
C PHE A 22 -30.76 14.41 14.73
N HIS A 23 -30.74 14.34 16.06
CA HIS A 23 -29.91 13.40 16.80
C HIS A 23 -30.47 11.98 16.61
N CYS A 24 -29.83 11.17 15.79
CA CYS A 24 -30.03 9.73 15.79
C CYS A 24 -28.80 9.07 16.44
N ILE A 25 -28.85 8.92 17.77
CA ILE A 25 -27.91 8.06 18.51
C ILE A 25 -28.28 6.61 18.17
N ARG A 26 -27.57 5.99 17.23
CA ARG A 26 -27.65 4.53 17.04
C ARG A 26 -26.53 3.85 17.84
N LYS A 27 -26.91 3.30 18.99
CA LYS A 27 -26.11 2.30 19.72
C LYS A 27 -25.87 1.09 18.80
N PRO A 28 -24.64 0.56 18.69
CA PRO A 28 -24.44 -0.73 18.05
C PRO A 28 -25.00 -1.82 18.98
N ARG A 29 -26.10 -2.46 18.57
CA ARG A 29 -26.54 -3.73 19.16
C ARG A 29 -25.69 -4.84 18.54
N PHE A 30 -24.90 -5.52 19.35
CA PHE A 30 -24.33 -6.83 18.99
C PHE A 30 -25.48 -7.84 18.93
N GLY A 31 -25.86 -8.22 17.72
CA GLY A 31 -26.83 -9.27 17.44
C GLY A 31 -26.14 -10.57 17.05
N ALA A 32 -26.63 -11.65 17.63
CA ALA A 32 -26.17 -13.04 17.60
C ALA A 32 -25.65 -13.58 16.25
N VAL A 33 -24.62 -14.42 16.39
CA VAL A 33 -24.09 -15.34 15.38
C VAL A 33 -25.08 -16.49 15.18
N ALA A 34 -25.59 -16.63 13.95
CA ALA A 34 -26.14 -17.85 13.35
C ALA A 34 -26.16 -17.61 11.82
N ALA A 35 -25.85 -18.53 10.91
CA ALA A 35 -25.56 -19.94 10.98
C ALA A 35 -24.49 -20.29 9.92
N ILE A 36 -23.88 -21.46 10.12
CA ILE A 36 -22.86 -22.11 9.30
C ILE A 36 -23.50 -22.75 8.07
N GLU A 37 -22.90 -22.57 6.91
CA GLU A 37 -22.83 -23.48 5.74
C GLU A 37 -22.03 -22.70 4.67
N THR A 38 -20.91 -23.13 4.08
CA THR A 38 -20.44 -24.44 3.67
C THR A 38 -18.94 -24.59 3.96
N LEU A 39 -18.57 -25.66 4.67
CA LEU A 39 -17.20 -26.12 4.85
C LEU A 39 -16.84 -27.01 3.65
N ASP A 40 -15.76 -26.67 2.95
CA ASP A 40 -14.95 -27.65 2.22
C ASP A 40 -13.67 -27.90 3.05
N GLU A 41 -13.50 -29.17 3.40
CA GLU A 41 -12.52 -29.74 4.33
C GLU A 41 -11.04 -29.46 3.98
N PRO A 42 -10.14 -29.36 4.98
CA PRO A 42 -8.75 -29.74 4.84
C PRO A 42 -8.55 -31.25 5.12
N ASP A 43 -7.56 -31.84 4.47
CA ASP A 43 -7.21 -33.27 4.52
C ASP A 43 -7.38 -33.98 5.88
N ARG A 44 -8.13 -35.08 5.80
CA ARG A 44 -8.35 -36.21 6.72
C ARG A 44 -7.36 -36.34 7.90
N ILE A 45 -7.92 -36.35 9.11
CA ILE A 45 -7.40 -37.14 10.24
C ILE A 45 -8.59 -37.90 10.85
N ILE A 46 -8.61 -39.21 10.63
CA ILE A 46 -9.43 -40.18 11.37
C ILE A 46 -8.65 -40.54 12.63
N ASP A 47 -9.19 -40.27 13.82
CA ASP A 47 -9.75 -41.29 14.70
C ASP A 47 -10.27 -40.64 16.00
N GLU A 48 -11.58 -40.70 16.22
CA GLU A 48 -12.21 -40.35 17.50
C GLU A 48 -12.25 -41.58 18.40
N LYS A 49 -11.50 -41.56 19.51
CA LYS A 49 -11.91 -42.29 20.72
C LYS A 49 -12.12 -41.32 21.86
N ARG A 50 -13.39 -41.23 22.27
CA ARG A 50 -13.86 -40.60 23.50
C ARG A 50 -13.19 -41.26 24.70
N HIS A 51 -12.47 -40.47 25.49
CA HIS A 51 -12.32 -40.72 26.92
C HIS A 51 -12.47 -39.39 27.68
N SER A 52 -13.51 -39.35 28.50
CA SER A 52 -13.67 -38.47 29.63
C SER A 52 -12.52 -38.66 30.63
N LEU A 53 -12.02 -37.56 31.19
CA LEU A 53 -11.49 -37.35 32.56
C LEU A 53 -10.46 -36.23 32.54
N GLY A 54 -10.52 -35.35 33.55
CA GLY A 54 -9.65 -34.20 33.66
C GLY A 54 -8.18 -34.58 33.88
N GLU A 55 -7.27 -33.76 33.35
CA GLU A 55 -6.03 -33.34 34.00
C GLU A 55 -5.21 -32.45 33.05
N ARG A 56 -4.58 -31.44 33.64
CA ARG A 56 -3.39 -30.70 33.17
C ARG A 56 -3.48 -29.98 31.83
N VAL A 57 -3.77 -28.68 31.93
CA VAL A 57 -3.32 -27.68 30.96
C VAL A 57 -1.80 -27.78 30.85
N GLY A 58 -1.32 -28.47 29.82
CA GLY A 58 0.08 -28.45 29.43
C GLY A 58 0.48 -27.03 29.06
N LYS A 59 1.35 -26.43 29.87
CA LYS A 59 2.12 -25.24 29.50
C LYS A 59 2.75 -25.50 28.14
N LYS A 60 2.25 -24.86 27.09
CA LYS A 60 3.06 -24.67 25.89
C LYS A 60 4.17 -23.72 26.30
N ASP A 61 5.38 -24.25 26.42
CA ASP A 61 6.60 -23.46 26.55
C ASP A 61 6.68 -22.47 25.38
N HIS A 62 6.21 -21.25 25.61
CA HIS A 62 6.62 -20.12 24.80
C HIS A 62 8.08 -19.85 25.14
N LYS A 63 9.01 -20.57 24.49
CA LYS A 63 10.43 -20.25 24.52
C LYS A 63 10.55 -18.77 24.15
N VAL A 64 10.90 -17.94 25.14
CA VAL A 64 11.22 -16.54 24.92
C VAL A 64 12.38 -16.51 23.93
N PRO A 65 12.33 -15.72 22.85
CA PRO A 65 13.42 -15.64 21.90
C PRO A 65 14.70 -15.24 22.63
N GLU A 66 15.74 -16.06 22.52
CA GLU A 66 17.06 -15.69 23.03
C GLU A 66 17.57 -14.46 22.28
N TRP A 67 18.18 -13.53 23.01
CA TRP A 67 18.75 -12.32 22.45
C TRP A 67 19.99 -12.66 21.63
N LYS A 68 20.00 -12.25 20.36
CA LYS A 68 21.09 -12.55 19.44
C LYS A 68 21.78 -11.26 19.00
N LYS A 69 23.11 -11.30 19.04
CA LYS A 69 24.00 -10.28 18.48
C LYS A 69 24.81 -10.95 17.39
N LEU A 70 24.57 -10.60 16.12
CA LEU A 70 25.23 -11.24 14.98
C LEU A 70 26.10 -10.24 14.24
N ASN A 71 27.20 -10.72 13.65
CA ASN A 71 28.05 -9.89 12.82
C ASN A 71 27.31 -9.51 11.52
N SER A 72 27.39 -8.25 11.11
CA SER A 72 26.72 -7.77 9.89
C SER A 72 27.22 -8.49 8.63
N LYS A 73 28.49 -8.93 8.61
CA LYS A 73 29.07 -9.69 7.49
C LYS A 73 28.42 -11.06 7.31
N GLU A 74 28.12 -11.76 8.42
CA GLU A 74 27.44 -13.06 8.38
C GLU A 74 26.03 -12.96 7.77
N LEU A 75 25.41 -11.79 7.94
CA LEU A 75 24.09 -11.47 7.38
C LEU A 75 24.17 -10.82 5.98
N GLY A 76 25.37 -10.70 5.40
CA GLY A 76 25.58 -10.09 4.10
C GLY A 76 25.39 -8.57 4.05
N ILE A 77 25.33 -7.90 5.21
CA ILE A 77 25.15 -6.45 5.30
C ILE A 77 26.51 -5.76 5.27
N SER A 78 26.68 -4.90 4.28
CA SER A 78 27.83 -3.99 4.16
C SER A 78 27.40 -2.54 4.36
N THR A 79 28.27 -1.74 4.98
CA THR A 79 28.06 -0.29 5.08
C THR A 79 27.99 0.38 3.70
N SER A 80 28.55 -0.21 2.64
CA SER A 80 28.40 0.30 1.27
C SER A 80 26.94 0.36 0.80
N MET A 81 26.07 -0.52 1.31
CA MET A 81 24.65 -0.59 0.96
C MET A 81 23.80 0.55 1.56
N ILE A 82 24.34 1.29 2.53
CA ILE A 82 23.64 2.42 3.16
C ILE A 82 23.78 3.65 2.25
N ALA A 83 22.65 4.32 1.99
CA ALA A 83 22.60 5.51 1.15
C ALA A 83 23.51 6.64 1.69
N LYS A 84 24.13 7.41 0.79
CA LYS A 84 25.04 8.52 1.16
C LYS A 84 24.38 9.56 2.09
N PRO A 85 23.12 9.99 1.85
CA PRO A 85 22.42 10.90 2.77
C PRO A 85 22.30 10.33 4.19
N THR A 86 21.87 9.09 4.33
CA THR A 86 21.74 8.38 5.61
C THR A 86 23.08 8.27 6.33
N LYS A 87 24.17 7.97 5.61
CA LYS A 87 25.53 7.96 6.20
C LYS A 87 25.93 9.30 6.79
N LYS A 88 25.58 10.42 6.14
CA LYS A 88 25.87 11.76 6.68
C LYS A 88 25.16 12.00 8.00
N VAL A 89 23.89 11.59 8.11
CA VAL A 89 23.11 11.73 9.35
C VAL A 89 23.65 10.83 10.45
N LEU A 90 23.93 9.56 10.14
CA LEU A 90 24.56 8.62 11.08
C LEU A 90 25.89 9.17 11.62
N ASN A 91 26.78 9.64 10.73
CA ASN A 91 28.09 10.18 11.11
C ASN A 91 27.94 11.46 11.95
N GLY A 92 27.04 12.36 11.57
CA GLY A 92 26.82 13.61 12.28
C GLY A 92 26.33 13.41 13.71
N LEU A 93 25.48 12.41 13.96
CA LEU A 93 25.05 12.04 15.30
C LEU A 93 26.15 11.29 16.07
N LYS A 94 26.83 10.34 15.42
CA LYS A 94 27.89 9.55 16.04
C LYS A 94 29.08 10.41 16.50
N GLN A 95 29.49 11.41 15.72
CA GLN A 95 30.56 12.35 16.06
C GLN A 95 30.26 13.18 17.32
N ARG A 96 28.98 13.34 17.66
CA ARG A 96 28.52 14.04 18.87
C ARG A 96 28.36 13.10 20.08
N GLY A 97 28.78 11.84 19.95
CA GLY A 97 28.75 10.85 21.03
C GLY A 97 27.43 10.08 21.18
N TYR A 98 26.45 10.29 20.29
CA TYR A 98 25.18 9.57 20.36
C TYR A 98 25.27 8.14 19.79
N GLU A 99 24.47 7.24 20.36
CA GLU A 99 24.26 5.91 19.79
C GLU A 99 23.26 6.01 18.64
N VAL A 100 23.53 5.32 17.53
CA VAL A 100 22.67 5.35 16.34
C VAL A 100 22.53 3.96 15.75
N TYR A 101 21.30 3.63 15.35
CA TYR A 101 20.96 2.34 14.74
C TYR A 101 20.07 2.55 13.53
N LEU A 102 20.28 1.74 12.50
CA LEU A 102 19.30 1.52 11.45
C LEU A 102 18.26 0.51 11.95
N VAL A 103 16.99 0.74 11.65
CA VAL A 103 15.88 -0.06 12.20
C VAL A 103 14.78 -0.32 11.19
N GLY A 104 13.91 -1.28 11.48
CA GLY A 104 12.68 -1.45 10.71
C GLY A 104 12.88 -2.18 9.39
N GLY A 105 12.13 -1.74 8.38
CA GLY A 105 12.11 -2.38 7.07
C GLY A 105 13.46 -2.36 6.37
N CYS A 106 14.29 -1.33 6.62
CA CYS A 106 15.59 -1.20 5.96
C CYS A 106 16.55 -2.33 6.34
N VAL A 107 16.62 -2.70 7.62
CA VAL A 107 17.50 -3.79 8.10
C VAL A 107 17.06 -5.13 7.52
N ARG A 108 15.75 -5.40 7.55
CA ARG A 108 15.16 -6.59 6.94
C ARG A 108 15.48 -6.69 5.44
N ASP A 109 15.28 -5.59 4.71
CA ASP A 109 15.49 -5.57 3.27
C ASP A 109 16.98 -5.78 2.92
N LEU A 110 17.90 -5.19 3.70
CA LEU A 110 19.34 -5.43 3.57
C LEU A 110 19.70 -6.91 3.79
N ILE A 111 19.15 -7.56 4.83
CA ILE A 111 19.37 -9.00 5.10
C ILE A 111 18.85 -9.87 3.94
N LEU A 112 17.72 -9.48 3.36
CA LEU A 112 17.12 -10.16 2.20
C LEU A 112 17.80 -9.80 0.86
N LYS A 113 18.87 -8.99 0.87
CA LYS A 113 19.54 -8.46 -0.33
C LYS A 113 18.59 -7.74 -1.28
N ARG A 114 17.59 -7.05 -0.73
CA ARG A 114 16.61 -6.23 -1.46
C ARG A 114 16.90 -4.76 -1.24
N ILE A 115 16.41 -3.93 -2.15
CA ILE A 115 16.53 -2.46 -2.05
C ILE A 115 15.55 -1.95 -0.96
N PRO A 116 16.05 -1.29 0.10
CA PRO A 116 15.20 -0.60 1.06
C PRO A 116 14.45 0.57 0.40
N LYS A 117 13.20 0.80 0.81
CA LYS A 117 12.43 1.97 0.37
C LYS A 117 12.98 3.26 1.00
N ASP A 118 13.25 3.18 2.30
CA ASP A 118 13.68 4.25 3.18
C ASP A 118 14.69 3.69 4.19
N PHE A 119 15.45 4.58 4.82
CA PHE A 119 16.37 4.24 5.90
C PHE A 119 15.98 5.02 7.15
N ASP A 120 15.42 4.30 8.13
CA ASP A 120 15.01 4.88 9.40
C ASP A 120 16.15 4.75 10.41
N ILE A 121 16.45 5.86 11.09
CA ILE A 121 17.45 5.91 12.14
C ILE A 121 16.75 6.02 13.50
N ILE A 122 17.22 5.28 14.48
CA ILE A 122 16.94 5.54 15.89
C ILE A 122 18.21 5.95 16.61
N THR A 123 18.11 6.91 17.53
CA THR A 123 19.24 7.47 18.27
C THR A 123 18.98 7.59 19.77
N SER A 124 20.05 7.60 20.56
CA SER A 124 19.99 7.98 21.98
C SER A 124 19.80 9.48 22.19
N ALA A 125 20.03 10.31 21.17
CA ALA A 125 19.77 11.75 21.24
C ALA A 125 18.27 12.04 21.40
N GLU A 126 17.92 13.08 22.17
CA GLU A 126 16.58 13.65 22.19
C GLU A 126 16.27 14.35 20.86
N LEU A 127 14.99 14.41 20.46
CA LEU A 127 14.60 15.03 19.19
C LEU A 127 15.08 16.49 19.07
N LYS A 128 15.08 17.24 20.18
CA LYS A 128 15.60 18.62 20.22
C LYS A 128 17.10 18.68 19.97
N GLU A 129 17.85 17.67 20.39
CA GLU A 129 19.30 17.58 20.14
C GLU A 129 19.58 17.22 18.68
N VAL A 130 18.77 16.34 18.10
CA VAL A 130 18.82 16.05 16.65
C VAL A 130 18.59 17.32 15.83
N VAL A 131 17.59 18.13 16.19
CA VAL A 131 17.34 19.43 15.52
C VAL A 131 18.54 20.37 15.65
N ARG A 132 19.19 20.43 16.81
CA ARG A 132 20.41 21.25 16.98
C ARG A 132 21.61 20.69 16.20
N ALA A 133 21.64 19.39 15.93
CA ALA A 133 22.74 18.74 15.23
C ALA A 133 22.75 19.02 13.72
N PHE A 134 21.60 19.38 13.12
CA PHE A 134 21.43 19.55 11.67
C PHE A 134 20.69 20.84 11.34
N SER A 135 21.24 21.63 10.41
CA SER A 135 20.68 22.94 10.04
C SER A 135 19.29 22.88 9.39
N ARG A 136 19.00 21.81 8.63
CA ARG A 136 17.69 21.56 8.00
C ARG A 136 17.05 20.32 8.62
N CYS A 137 16.47 20.50 9.80
CA CYS A 137 15.77 19.45 10.52
C CYS A 137 14.47 19.99 11.12
N GLU A 138 13.39 19.24 10.96
CA GLU A 138 12.08 19.57 11.55
C GLU A 138 11.53 18.38 12.33
N ILE A 139 10.78 18.66 13.40
CA ILE A 139 10.05 17.63 14.13
C ILE A 139 8.65 17.55 13.56
N VAL A 140 8.28 16.38 13.05
CA VAL A 140 6.96 16.09 12.50
C VAL A 140 6.22 15.07 13.35
N GLY A 141 4.89 15.07 13.28
CA GLY A 141 4.03 14.11 13.98
C GLY A 141 3.67 14.56 15.39
N LYS A 142 2.37 14.59 15.70
CA LYS A 142 1.87 14.98 17.03
C LYS A 142 1.89 13.82 18.04
N ARG A 143 1.47 12.63 17.61
CA ARG A 143 1.38 11.43 18.46
C ARG A 143 2.72 10.69 18.56
N PHE A 144 3.41 10.57 17.43
CA PHE A 144 4.71 9.92 17.33
C PHE A 144 5.69 10.92 16.70
N PRO A 145 6.27 11.83 17.51
CA PRO A 145 7.15 12.85 16.96
C PRO A 145 8.45 12.21 16.47
N ILE A 146 8.85 12.54 15.25
CA ILE A 146 10.12 12.11 14.63
C ILE A 146 10.78 13.33 13.97
N CYS A 147 12.09 13.26 13.78
CA CYS A 147 12.84 14.28 13.05
C CYS A 147 12.95 13.93 11.57
N HIS A 148 12.60 14.87 10.70
CA HIS A 148 12.93 14.83 9.28
C HIS A 148 14.21 15.63 9.04
N VAL A 149 15.30 14.95 8.73
CA VAL A 149 16.59 15.58 8.41
C VAL A 149 16.72 15.68 6.90
N HIS A 150 16.81 16.90 6.37
CA HIS A 150 16.94 17.15 4.93
C HIS A 150 18.40 17.18 4.51
N ILE A 151 18.80 16.24 3.64
CA ILE A 151 20.12 16.19 3.04
C ILE A 151 19.96 16.29 1.51
N GLY A 152 20.13 17.51 0.99
CA GLY A 152 19.82 17.81 -0.41
C GLY A 152 18.31 17.71 -0.67
N THR A 153 17.91 16.84 -1.59
CA THR A 153 16.50 16.52 -1.89
C THR A 153 15.98 15.31 -1.11
N THR A 154 16.84 14.59 -0.39
CA THR A 154 16.47 13.39 0.37
C THR A 154 16.12 13.74 1.82
N ILE A 155 15.06 13.13 2.33
CA ILE A 155 14.65 13.21 3.73
C ILE A 155 15.08 11.91 4.42
N VAL A 156 15.72 12.02 5.58
CA VAL A 156 16.07 10.89 6.44
C VAL A 156 15.29 11.01 7.74
N GLU A 157 14.54 9.95 8.07
CA GLU A 157 13.75 9.90 9.31
C GLU A 157 14.63 9.49 10.49
N VAL A 158 14.59 10.28 11.56
CA VAL A 158 15.34 10.06 12.79
C VAL A 158 14.38 10.05 13.97
N SER A 159 14.35 8.96 14.71
CA SER A 159 13.55 8.77 15.93
C SER A 159 14.47 8.66 17.16
N SER A 160 13.92 8.92 18.34
CA SER A 160 14.67 8.83 19.60
C SER A 160 14.11 7.72 20.49
N PHE A 161 14.98 7.01 21.22
CA PHE A 161 14.55 6.02 22.21
C PHE A 161 13.64 6.62 23.29
N SER A 162 13.82 7.90 23.63
CA SER A 162 13.04 8.60 24.65
C SER A 162 11.61 8.92 24.21
N THR A 163 11.36 8.99 22.90
CA THR A 163 10.02 9.31 22.37
C THR A 163 9.02 8.18 22.60
N THR A 164 9.54 6.96 22.61
CA THR A 164 8.87 5.67 22.83
C THR A 164 8.36 5.52 24.28
N GLY A 165 8.92 6.28 25.23
CA GLY A 165 8.62 6.15 26.67
C GLY A 165 7.55 7.10 27.23
N ARG A 166 7.14 8.16 26.50
CA ARG A 166 6.39 9.27 27.15
C ARG A 166 4.86 9.15 27.19
N LYS A 167 4.19 8.23 26.48
CA LYS A 167 2.70 8.25 26.39
C LYS A 167 1.96 6.92 26.16
N PHE A 168 2.47 5.76 26.59
CA PHE A 168 1.60 4.58 26.71
C PHE A 168 1.06 4.47 28.14
N ASN A 169 0.02 5.26 28.44
CA ASN A 169 -0.80 5.16 29.66
C ASN A 169 -1.74 3.92 29.67
N GLY A 170 -1.52 2.97 28.76
CA GLY A 170 -2.17 1.67 28.79
C GLY A 170 -1.22 0.67 29.44
N ASN A 171 -1.57 0.19 30.63
CA ASN A 171 -0.94 -0.94 31.31
C ASN A 171 -1.02 -2.20 30.44
N VAL A 172 -0.14 -2.31 29.45
CA VAL A 172 0.11 -3.58 28.75
C VAL A 172 1.61 -3.79 28.71
N SER A 173 2.21 -3.84 29.90
CA SER A 173 3.39 -4.66 30.12
C SER A 173 2.95 -6.10 29.83
N TYR A 174 3.09 -6.55 28.58
CA TYR A 174 3.17 -7.98 28.35
C TYR A 174 4.29 -8.49 29.23
N ASP A 175 3.99 -9.49 30.03
CA ASP A 175 4.86 -10.11 31.04
C ASP A 175 6.01 -10.87 30.35
N VAL A 176 6.77 -10.17 29.51
CA VAL A 176 7.99 -10.64 28.90
C VAL A 176 9.07 -10.25 29.88
N GLN A 177 9.36 -11.16 30.81
CA GLN A 177 10.45 -11.00 31.75
C GLN A 177 11.72 -10.68 30.97
N SER A 178 12.35 -9.55 31.30
CA SER A 178 13.68 -9.24 30.79
C SER A 178 14.62 -10.38 31.20
N PRO A 179 15.57 -10.78 30.34
CA PRO A 179 16.63 -11.68 30.76
C PRO A 179 17.29 -11.14 32.04
N ILE A 180 17.60 -12.05 32.96
CA ILE A 180 18.03 -11.75 34.34
C ILE A 180 19.38 -10.99 34.41
N ASP A 181 20.05 -10.80 33.27
CA ASP A 181 21.40 -10.23 33.15
C ASP A 181 21.50 -9.20 32.00
N CYS A 182 20.70 -8.13 32.09
CA CYS A 182 20.53 -7.16 31.00
C CYS A 182 21.25 -5.83 31.26
N ASP A 183 22.17 -5.44 30.37
CA ASP A 183 22.72 -4.07 30.30
C ASP A 183 21.60 -3.05 30.02
N GLU A 184 21.68 -1.85 30.61
CA GLU A 184 20.69 -0.78 30.45
C GLU A 184 20.46 -0.45 28.97
N LYS A 185 21.53 -0.48 28.17
CA LYS A 185 21.45 -0.20 26.73
C LYS A 185 20.69 -1.27 25.97
N ASP A 186 20.93 -2.54 26.29
CA ASP A 186 20.19 -3.65 25.67
C ASP A 186 18.72 -3.60 26.07
N TYR A 187 18.42 -3.21 27.32
CA TYR A 187 17.05 -3.01 27.78
C TYR A 187 16.31 -1.95 26.97
N ILE A 188 16.95 -0.80 26.72
CA ILE A 188 16.36 0.29 25.93
C ILE A 188 16.10 -0.15 24.48
N ARG A 189 17.06 -0.84 23.85
CA ARG A 189 16.91 -1.36 22.48
C ARG A 189 15.78 -2.40 22.39
N TRP A 190 15.73 -3.34 23.33
CA TRP A 190 14.68 -4.35 23.41
C TRP A 190 13.29 -3.72 23.61
N ARG A 191 13.16 -2.75 24.54
CA ARG A 191 11.89 -2.04 24.76
C ARG A 191 11.40 -1.33 23.49
N ASN A 192 12.31 -0.77 22.68
CA ASN A 192 11.93 -0.21 21.38
C ASN A 192 11.43 -1.29 20.40
N CYS A 193 12.04 -2.48 20.40
CA CYS A 193 11.58 -3.59 19.55
C CYS A 193 10.15 -4.02 19.87
N LEU A 194 9.78 -4.05 21.15
CA LEU A 194 8.45 -4.48 21.61
C LEU A 194 7.31 -3.59 21.11
N GLN A 195 7.57 -2.33 20.84
CA GLN A 195 6.56 -1.39 20.33
C GLN A 195 6.36 -1.45 18.82
N ARG A 196 7.11 -2.31 18.12
CA ARG A 196 7.03 -2.44 16.67
C ARG A 196 5.91 -3.37 16.25
N ASP A 197 5.55 -3.27 14.98
CA ASP A 197 4.42 -3.99 14.41
C ASP A 197 4.72 -5.49 14.21
N PHE A 198 5.84 -5.82 13.57
CA PHE A 198 6.20 -7.19 13.21
C PHE A 198 7.62 -7.55 13.66
N THR A 199 7.82 -8.84 13.97
CA THR A 199 9.10 -9.40 14.42
C THR A 199 10.24 -9.08 13.44
N ILE A 200 9.97 -9.28 12.16
CA ILE A 200 10.90 -9.01 11.05
C ILE A 200 11.29 -7.52 10.90
N ASN A 201 10.52 -6.60 11.49
CA ASN A 201 10.83 -5.16 11.51
C ASN A 201 11.45 -4.71 12.84
N GLY A 202 11.61 -5.61 13.82
CA GLY A 202 12.24 -5.32 15.11
C GLY A 202 13.73 -5.61 15.17
N LEU A 203 14.41 -5.64 14.02
CA LEU A 203 15.85 -5.77 13.93
C LEU A 203 16.51 -4.38 14.02
N LEU A 204 17.61 -4.29 14.77
CA LEU A 204 18.45 -3.10 14.84
C LEU A 204 19.83 -3.39 14.28
N PHE A 205 20.39 -2.47 13.52
CA PHE A 205 21.73 -2.59 12.96
C PHE A 205 22.59 -1.39 13.37
N ASP A 206 23.72 -1.67 14.02
CA ASP A 206 24.78 -0.69 14.29
C ASP A 206 25.84 -0.76 13.18
N PRO A 207 25.93 0.26 12.31
CA PRO A 207 26.89 0.28 11.21
C PRO A 207 28.35 0.50 11.67
N TYR A 208 28.57 0.99 12.89
CA TYR A 208 29.91 1.23 13.45
C TYR A 208 30.44 0.00 14.17
N ALA A 209 29.61 -0.62 15.02
CA ALA A 209 29.95 -1.89 15.67
C ALA A 209 29.89 -3.08 14.70
N LYS A 210 29.20 -2.92 13.56
CA LYS A 210 28.91 -3.99 12.58
C LYS A 210 28.14 -5.15 13.22
N ILE A 211 27.19 -4.82 14.09
CA ILE A 211 26.36 -5.78 14.83
C ILE A 211 24.90 -5.58 14.48
N VAL A 212 24.20 -6.68 14.21
CA VAL A 212 22.74 -6.73 14.13
C VAL A 212 22.20 -7.35 15.41
N TYR A 213 21.28 -6.65 16.04
CA TYR A 213 20.59 -7.08 17.25
C TYR A 213 19.21 -7.63 16.89
N ASP A 214 18.94 -8.85 17.35
CA ASP A 214 17.63 -9.49 17.29
C ASP A 214 17.19 -9.92 18.68
N TYR A 215 16.26 -9.16 19.26
CA TYR A 215 15.74 -9.43 20.60
C TYR A 215 14.38 -10.15 20.60
N ILE A 216 13.75 -10.31 19.44
CA ILE A 216 12.36 -10.77 19.32
C ILE A 216 12.17 -11.93 18.33
N GLY A 217 13.26 -12.44 17.76
CA GLY A 217 13.25 -13.58 16.83
C GLY A 217 12.94 -13.20 15.38
N GLY A 218 13.21 -11.96 14.98
CA GLY A 218 12.95 -11.48 13.62
C GLY A 218 13.73 -12.26 12.56
N LEU A 219 14.96 -12.69 12.84
CA LEU A 219 15.78 -13.44 11.89
C LEU A 219 15.22 -14.84 11.62
N GLU A 220 14.62 -15.49 12.62
CA GLU A 220 13.98 -16.78 12.44
C GLU A 220 12.73 -16.68 11.57
N ASP A 221 11.94 -15.62 11.77
CA ASP A 221 10.74 -15.37 10.97
C ASP A 221 11.09 -14.98 9.53
N ILE A 222 12.20 -14.24 9.32
CA ILE A 222 12.76 -14.02 7.96
C ILE A 222 13.14 -15.36 7.31
N LYS A 223 13.89 -16.22 8.01
CA LYS A 223 14.28 -17.56 7.50
C LYS A 223 13.08 -18.43 7.18
N LYS A 224 12.00 -18.35 7.98
CA LYS A 224 10.75 -19.10 7.78
C LYS A 224 9.80 -18.42 6.78
N ALA A 225 10.16 -17.25 6.23
CA ALA A 225 9.33 -16.40 5.38
C ALA A 225 7.94 -16.14 5.99
N LYS A 226 7.91 -15.73 7.27
CA LYS A 226 6.68 -15.50 8.03
C LYS A 226 6.51 -14.06 8.49
N VAL A 227 5.31 -13.53 8.33
CA VAL A 227 4.87 -12.27 8.98
C VAL A 227 4.18 -12.63 10.28
N LYS A 228 4.78 -12.18 11.39
CA LYS A 228 4.31 -12.37 12.77
C LYS A 228 4.37 -11.04 13.51
N THR A 229 3.33 -10.73 14.28
CA THR A 229 3.30 -9.54 15.13
C THR A 229 4.22 -9.70 16.33
N VAL A 230 4.77 -8.60 16.85
CA VAL A 230 5.66 -8.64 18.03
C VAL A 230 4.89 -9.04 19.28
N VAL A 231 3.75 -8.38 19.50
CA VAL A 231 2.77 -8.73 20.54
C VAL A 231 1.63 -9.58 19.94
N PRO A 232 0.77 -10.21 20.76
CA PRO A 232 -0.37 -10.99 20.26
C PRO A 232 -1.19 -10.21 19.23
N ALA A 233 -1.56 -10.88 18.13
CA ALA A 233 -2.11 -10.19 16.96
C ALA A 233 -3.46 -9.50 17.25
N SER A 234 -4.25 -10.07 18.17
CA SER A 234 -5.49 -9.49 18.66
C SER A 234 -5.29 -8.07 19.21
N ALA A 235 -4.37 -7.91 20.15
CA ALA A 235 -4.09 -6.62 20.76
C ALA A 235 -3.35 -5.67 19.83
N SER A 236 -2.41 -6.18 19.02
CA SER A 236 -1.68 -5.37 18.05
C SER A 236 -2.61 -4.68 17.05
N PHE A 237 -3.62 -5.41 16.53
CA PHE A 237 -4.58 -4.86 15.56
C PHE A 237 -5.66 -3.99 16.21
N GLN A 238 -5.97 -4.21 17.50
CA GLN A 238 -6.86 -3.33 18.25
C GLN A 238 -6.22 -1.97 18.53
N ASP A 239 -4.93 -1.98 18.91
CA ASP A 239 -4.11 -0.79 19.19
C ASP A 239 -3.92 0.08 17.94
N ASP A 240 -3.53 -0.53 16.81
CA ASP A 240 -3.40 0.16 15.53
C ASP A 240 -3.92 -0.71 14.37
N CYS A 241 -5.12 -0.39 13.88
CA CYS A 241 -5.73 -1.05 12.72
C CYS A 241 -4.87 -0.96 11.46
N ALA A 242 -4.03 0.07 11.31
CA ALA A 242 -3.19 0.21 10.12
C ALA A 242 -2.18 -0.94 10.01
N ARG A 243 -1.87 -1.62 11.14
CA ARG A 243 -1.04 -2.83 11.13
C ARG A 243 -1.66 -3.97 10.31
N ILE A 244 -2.98 -4.02 10.13
CA ILE A 244 -3.65 -5.01 9.26
C ILE A 244 -3.21 -4.80 7.81
N LEU A 245 -3.34 -3.56 7.31
CA LEU A 245 -2.93 -3.22 5.94
C LEU A 245 -1.41 -3.32 5.75
N ARG A 246 -0.63 -2.92 6.77
CA ARG A 246 0.84 -3.11 6.76
C ARG A 246 1.23 -4.59 6.69
N ALA A 247 0.50 -5.48 7.38
CA ALA A 247 0.75 -6.92 7.32
C ALA A 247 0.56 -7.44 5.89
N VAL A 248 -0.55 -7.06 5.24
CA VAL A 248 -0.85 -7.40 3.84
C VAL A 248 0.24 -6.87 2.90
N ARG A 249 0.57 -5.59 3.02
CA ARG A 249 1.63 -4.94 2.24
C ARG A 249 2.97 -5.66 2.35
N ILE A 250 3.41 -5.96 3.58
CA ILE A 250 4.69 -6.62 3.82
C ILE A 250 4.68 -8.05 3.27
N ALA A 251 3.59 -8.80 3.51
CA ALA A 251 3.44 -10.15 3.00
C ALA A 251 3.45 -10.19 1.46
N ALA A 252 2.72 -9.28 0.80
CA ALA A 252 2.68 -9.17 -0.66
C ALA A 252 4.05 -8.84 -1.23
N ARG A 253 4.70 -7.78 -0.71
CA ARG A 253 6.02 -7.34 -1.20
C ARG A 253 7.10 -8.40 -1.00
N LEU A 254 7.09 -9.10 0.13
CA LEU A 254 8.14 -10.08 0.45
C LEU A 254 7.84 -11.50 -0.07
N GLY A 255 6.59 -11.81 -0.39
CA GLY A 255 6.14 -13.17 -0.66
C GLY A 255 6.04 -14.02 0.61
N PHE A 256 5.88 -13.39 1.78
CA PHE A 256 5.85 -14.08 3.08
C PHE A 256 4.45 -14.58 3.41
N ARG A 257 4.37 -15.66 4.18
CA ARG A 257 3.11 -16.21 4.69
C ARG A 257 2.81 -15.63 6.07
N PHE A 258 1.54 -15.53 6.45
CA PHE A 258 1.17 -15.14 7.81
C PHE A 258 1.36 -16.31 8.79
N SER A 259 1.70 -16.00 10.04
CA SER A 259 1.53 -16.95 11.14
C SER A 259 0.05 -17.34 11.29
N ARG A 260 -0.25 -18.52 11.88
CA ARG A 260 -1.64 -18.98 12.06
C ARG A 260 -2.48 -17.98 12.86
N GLU A 261 -1.91 -17.47 13.95
CA GLU A 261 -2.53 -16.45 14.81
C GLU A 261 -2.77 -15.14 14.04
N THR A 262 -1.73 -14.63 13.37
CA THR A 262 -1.83 -13.39 12.60
C THR A 262 -2.89 -13.51 11.50
N ALA A 263 -2.94 -14.62 10.77
CA ALA A 263 -3.94 -14.85 9.72
C ALA A 263 -5.38 -14.89 10.28
N HIS A 264 -5.58 -15.53 11.44
CA HIS A 264 -6.88 -15.63 12.09
C HIS A 264 -7.40 -14.23 12.48
N PHE A 265 -6.59 -13.44 13.19
CA PHE A 265 -7.00 -12.11 13.63
C PHE A 265 -7.06 -11.10 12.49
N LEU A 266 -6.25 -11.24 11.44
CA LEU A 266 -6.33 -10.38 10.25
C LEU A 266 -7.71 -10.51 9.59
N LYS A 267 -8.26 -11.74 9.48
CA LYS A 267 -9.62 -11.96 8.99
C LYS A 267 -10.68 -11.38 9.94
N ASN A 268 -10.58 -11.65 11.24
CA ASN A 268 -11.61 -11.24 12.21
C ASN A 268 -11.68 -9.72 12.41
N PHE A 269 -10.53 -9.02 12.30
CA PHE A 269 -10.47 -7.57 12.45
C PHE A 269 -10.51 -6.82 11.11
N ALA A 270 -10.81 -7.47 9.98
CA ALA A 270 -10.80 -6.84 8.66
C ALA A 270 -11.65 -5.57 8.60
N CYS A 271 -12.87 -5.59 9.16
CA CYS A 271 -13.76 -4.41 9.20
C CYS A 271 -13.24 -3.25 10.07
N SER A 272 -12.30 -3.51 10.99
CA SER A 272 -11.77 -2.48 11.90
C SER A 272 -10.95 -1.41 11.16
N ILE A 273 -10.53 -1.66 9.92
CA ILE A 273 -9.83 -0.67 9.07
C ILE A 273 -10.71 0.55 8.78
N LEU A 274 -12.04 0.44 8.87
CA LEU A 274 -12.97 1.56 8.72
C LEU A 274 -12.79 2.64 9.80
N ARG A 275 -12.08 2.34 10.90
CA ARG A 275 -11.70 3.31 11.92
C ARG A 275 -10.55 4.23 11.50
N LEU A 276 -9.83 3.89 10.43
CA LEU A 276 -8.70 4.67 9.93
C LEU A 276 -9.20 5.89 9.16
N ASP A 277 -8.44 6.98 9.21
CA ASP A 277 -8.71 8.14 8.39
C ASP A 277 -8.47 7.83 6.90
N LYS A 278 -9.21 8.53 6.02
CA LYS A 278 -9.15 8.36 4.56
C LYS A 278 -7.72 8.54 4.01
N GLY A 279 -6.92 9.44 4.60
CA GLY A 279 -5.54 9.69 4.20
C GLY A 279 -4.64 8.49 4.49
N ARG A 280 -4.77 7.87 5.67
CA ARG A 280 -4.03 6.68 6.06
C ARG A 280 -4.40 5.47 5.21
N LEU A 281 -5.68 5.30 4.88
CA LEU A 281 -6.14 4.26 3.97
C LEU A 281 -5.52 4.43 2.57
N LEU A 282 -5.60 5.65 2.02
CA LEU A 282 -4.98 5.96 0.72
C LEU A 282 -3.47 5.70 0.72
N MET A 283 -2.78 6.07 1.81
CA MET A 283 -1.34 5.87 1.93
C MET A 283 -0.96 4.38 1.91
N GLU A 284 -1.66 3.53 2.68
CA GLU A 284 -1.40 2.08 2.68
C GLU A 284 -1.76 1.43 1.35
N MET A 285 -2.87 1.85 0.72
CA MET A 285 -3.24 1.40 -0.63
C MET A 285 -2.20 1.80 -1.67
N ASN A 286 -1.69 3.03 -1.58
CA ASN A 286 -0.64 3.50 -2.48
C ASN A 286 0.64 2.67 -2.31
N TYR A 287 1.05 2.35 -1.08
CA TYR A 287 2.23 1.50 -0.88
C TYR A 287 2.05 0.08 -1.41
N MET A 288 0.82 -0.45 -1.41
CA MET A 288 0.52 -1.77 -1.97
C MET A 288 0.55 -1.78 -3.49
N LEU A 289 -0.02 -0.75 -4.14
CA LEU A 289 -0.25 -0.73 -5.58
C LEU A 289 0.83 0.00 -6.40
N ALA A 290 1.61 0.90 -5.79
CA ALA A 290 2.55 1.76 -6.52
C ALA A 290 4.03 1.36 -6.39
N TYR A 291 4.36 0.29 -5.67
CA TYR A 291 5.74 -0.08 -5.31
C TYR A 291 6.14 -1.49 -5.78
N GLY A 292 5.49 -2.04 -6.80
CA GLY A 292 5.85 -3.31 -7.43
C GLY A 292 5.33 -4.57 -6.70
N SER A 293 4.16 -4.48 -6.07
CA SER A 293 3.49 -5.62 -5.44
C SER A 293 1.97 -5.55 -5.51
N ALA A 294 1.43 -4.86 -6.51
CA ALA A 294 0.01 -4.59 -6.69
C ALA A 294 -0.82 -5.86 -6.86
N GLU A 295 -0.37 -6.78 -7.72
CA GLU A 295 -1.08 -8.04 -8.01
C GLU A 295 -1.17 -8.91 -6.75
N ALA A 296 -0.03 -9.14 -6.09
CA ALA A 296 0.05 -9.92 -4.87
C ALA A 296 -0.75 -9.27 -3.72
N SER A 297 -0.73 -7.93 -3.64
CA SER A 297 -1.51 -7.20 -2.64
C SER A 297 -3.00 -7.37 -2.86
N LEU A 298 -3.48 -7.25 -4.11
CA LEU A 298 -4.89 -7.40 -4.44
C LEU A 298 -5.39 -8.82 -4.09
N ARG A 299 -4.60 -9.86 -4.37
CA ARG A 299 -4.92 -11.24 -3.97
C ARG A 299 -5.02 -11.41 -2.47
N LEU A 300 -4.11 -10.84 -1.69
CA LEU A 300 -4.16 -10.93 -0.24
C LEU A 300 -5.35 -10.14 0.33
N LEU A 301 -5.63 -8.96 -0.20
CA LEU A 301 -6.83 -8.20 0.17
C LEU A 301 -8.10 -9.02 -0.09
N TRP A 302 -8.19 -9.71 -1.23
CA TRP A 302 -9.32 -10.58 -1.56
C TRP A 302 -9.42 -11.78 -0.63
N LYS A 303 -8.30 -12.49 -0.42
CA LYS A 303 -8.21 -13.66 0.44
C LYS A 303 -8.74 -13.42 1.85
N PHE A 304 -8.44 -12.25 2.41
CA PHE A 304 -8.82 -11.88 3.78
C PHE A 304 -10.08 -11.02 3.88
N GLY A 305 -10.76 -10.71 2.77
CA GLY A 305 -12.01 -9.92 2.77
C GLY A 305 -11.82 -8.42 2.97
N LEU A 306 -10.60 -7.93 2.82
CA LEU A 306 -10.30 -6.49 2.89
C LEU A 306 -10.64 -5.78 1.57
N LEU A 307 -10.59 -6.51 0.44
CA LEU A 307 -10.90 -5.94 -0.87
C LEU A 307 -12.35 -5.45 -0.97
N GLU A 308 -13.28 -6.14 -0.33
CA GLU A 308 -14.71 -5.78 -0.30
C GLU A 308 -14.93 -4.43 0.38
N VAL A 309 -14.09 -4.09 1.35
CA VAL A 309 -14.18 -2.83 2.10
C VAL A 309 -13.47 -1.70 1.35
N LEU A 310 -12.31 -1.97 0.77
CA LEU A 310 -11.45 -0.94 0.17
C LEU A 310 -11.78 -0.68 -1.31
N LEU A 311 -12.03 -1.72 -2.10
CA LEU A 311 -12.25 -1.63 -3.54
C LEU A 311 -13.48 -2.49 -3.93
N PRO A 312 -14.68 -2.14 -3.45
CA PRO A 312 -15.88 -2.96 -3.64
C PRO A 312 -16.28 -3.15 -5.09
N ILE A 313 -15.97 -2.19 -5.97
CA ILE A 313 -16.22 -2.31 -7.41
C ILE A 313 -15.36 -3.42 -8.03
N GLN A 314 -14.10 -3.56 -7.61
CA GLN A 314 -13.18 -4.58 -8.10
C GLN A 314 -13.44 -5.95 -7.46
N ALA A 315 -13.85 -5.99 -6.19
CA ALA A 315 -14.36 -7.23 -5.62
C ALA A 315 -15.58 -7.75 -6.42
N ALA A 316 -16.35 -6.88 -7.10
CA ALA A 316 -17.68 -7.24 -7.60
C ALA A 316 -17.51 -7.98 -8.90
N TYR A 317 -16.55 -7.48 -9.67
CA TYR A 317 -15.92 -8.19 -10.76
C TYR A 317 -15.43 -9.59 -10.35
N PHE A 318 -14.64 -9.74 -9.26
CA PHE A 318 -14.19 -11.07 -8.83
C PHE A 318 -15.34 -12.02 -8.52
N VAL A 319 -16.38 -11.55 -7.82
CA VAL A 319 -17.55 -12.38 -7.50
C VAL A 319 -18.36 -12.72 -8.74
N HIS A 320 -18.61 -11.75 -9.62
CA HIS A 320 -19.39 -11.95 -10.85
C HIS A 320 -18.74 -13.00 -11.78
N HIS A 321 -17.41 -13.01 -11.87
CA HIS A 321 -16.66 -13.98 -12.68
C HIS A 321 -16.25 -15.24 -11.90
N GLY A 322 -16.82 -15.48 -10.71
CA GLY A 322 -16.58 -16.71 -9.95
C GLY A 322 -15.16 -16.88 -9.38
N PHE A 323 -14.38 -15.79 -9.29
CA PHE A 323 -13.00 -15.81 -8.81
C PHE A 323 -12.93 -16.00 -7.29
N ARG A 324 -12.69 -17.24 -6.86
CA ARG A 324 -12.72 -17.62 -5.43
C ARG A 324 -11.56 -16.97 -4.65
N ARG A 325 -11.74 -16.76 -3.34
CA ARG A 325 -10.73 -16.12 -2.46
C ARG A 325 -9.35 -16.81 -2.40
N ARG A 326 -9.27 -18.09 -2.77
CA ARG A 326 -8.02 -18.88 -2.80
C ARG A 326 -7.59 -19.24 -4.22
N ASP A 327 -8.23 -18.63 -5.22
CA ASP A 327 -7.94 -18.90 -6.61
C ASP A 327 -6.50 -18.45 -6.97
N LYS A 328 -5.83 -19.29 -7.75
CA LYS A 328 -4.48 -19.07 -8.27
C LYS A 328 -4.48 -18.65 -9.74
N GLY A 329 -5.63 -18.72 -10.41
CA GLY A 329 -5.82 -18.25 -11.78
C GLY A 329 -5.53 -16.76 -11.93
N THR A 330 -5.42 -16.32 -13.18
CA THR A 330 -5.28 -14.92 -13.55
C THR A 330 -6.52 -14.44 -14.29
N ASN A 331 -6.71 -13.12 -14.32
CA ASN A 331 -7.74 -12.43 -15.07
C ASN A 331 -7.16 -11.09 -15.58
N MET A 332 -7.92 -10.31 -16.36
CA MET A 332 -7.37 -9.10 -16.98
C MET A 332 -6.86 -8.10 -15.93
N LEU A 333 -7.61 -7.88 -14.83
CA LEU A 333 -7.19 -7.00 -13.74
C LEU A 333 -5.84 -7.42 -13.13
N LEU A 334 -5.71 -8.70 -12.79
CA LEU A 334 -4.47 -9.23 -12.20
C LEU A 334 -3.31 -9.19 -13.19
N SER A 335 -3.56 -9.42 -14.48
CA SER A 335 -2.55 -9.28 -15.53
C SER A 335 -2.08 -7.83 -15.72
N LEU A 336 -3.00 -6.86 -15.71
CA LEU A 336 -2.67 -5.42 -15.73
C LEU A 336 -1.79 -5.04 -14.54
N LEU A 337 -2.15 -5.48 -13.33
CA LEU A 337 -1.37 -5.21 -12.12
C LEU A 337 -0.03 -5.97 -12.10
N SER A 338 0.04 -7.17 -12.66
CA SER A 338 1.30 -7.91 -12.81
C SER A 338 2.26 -7.20 -13.77
N ASN A 339 1.74 -6.65 -14.87
CA ASN A 339 2.53 -5.85 -15.80
C ASN A 339 2.96 -4.51 -15.20
N LEU A 340 2.10 -3.88 -14.38
CA LEU A 340 2.49 -2.74 -13.55
C LEU A 340 3.65 -3.10 -12.61
N ASP A 341 3.58 -4.26 -11.95
CA ASP A 341 4.60 -4.69 -10.99
C ASP A 341 5.97 -4.95 -11.62
N LYS A 342 6.02 -5.38 -12.89
CA LYS A 342 7.29 -5.55 -13.64
C LYS A 342 8.04 -4.24 -13.86
N LEU A 343 7.32 -3.11 -13.90
CA LEU A 343 7.89 -1.79 -14.16
C LEU A 343 8.30 -1.06 -12.87
N LEU A 344 7.74 -1.43 -11.73
CA LEU A 344 7.89 -0.69 -10.49
C LEU A 344 8.76 -1.43 -9.47
N ALA A 345 9.35 -0.67 -8.56
CA ALA A 345 10.13 -1.21 -7.45
C ALA A 345 10.06 -0.23 -6.26
N PRO A 346 10.53 -0.63 -5.06
CA PRO A 346 10.50 0.24 -3.89
C PRO A 346 11.19 1.60 -4.07
N ASP A 347 12.25 1.64 -4.86
CA ASP A 347 13.05 2.81 -5.24
C ASP A 347 12.55 3.50 -6.53
N ARG A 348 11.59 2.89 -7.22
CA ARG A 348 11.00 3.33 -8.48
C ARG A 348 9.47 3.25 -8.43
N PRO A 349 8.80 4.03 -7.55
CA PRO A 349 7.37 3.98 -7.42
C PRO A 349 6.65 4.77 -8.52
N CYS A 350 5.33 4.56 -8.66
CA CYS A 350 4.48 5.40 -9.49
C CYS A 350 3.57 6.32 -8.66
N HIS A 351 3.06 7.37 -9.29
CA HIS A 351 2.01 8.20 -8.69
C HIS A 351 0.67 7.45 -8.65
N SER A 352 -0.15 7.73 -7.63
CA SER A 352 -1.42 7.03 -7.39
C SER A 352 -2.45 7.13 -8.50
N SER A 353 -2.32 8.15 -9.36
CA SER A 353 -3.18 8.33 -10.54
C SER A 353 -3.03 7.19 -11.55
N LEU A 354 -1.85 6.55 -11.64
CA LEU A 354 -1.62 5.47 -12.60
C LEU A 354 -2.45 4.24 -12.24
N TRP A 355 -2.29 3.70 -11.03
CA TRP A 355 -3.05 2.51 -10.63
C TRP A 355 -4.54 2.80 -10.55
N LEU A 356 -4.96 3.99 -10.10
CA LEU A 356 -6.38 4.35 -10.07
C LEU A 356 -6.97 4.43 -11.50
N GLY A 357 -6.21 4.98 -12.45
CA GLY A 357 -6.58 4.99 -13.87
C GLY A 357 -6.71 3.58 -14.44
N ILE A 358 -5.82 2.65 -14.08
CA ILE A 358 -5.89 1.23 -14.46
C ILE A 358 -7.16 0.57 -13.91
N LEU A 359 -7.52 0.81 -12.65
CA LEU A 359 -8.74 0.26 -12.05
C LEU A 359 -10.01 0.75 -12.77
N ALA A 360 -10.08 2.04 -13.09
CA ALA A 360 -11.20 2.63 -13.82
C ALA A 360 -11.28 2.11 -15.27
N PHE A 361 -10.14 2.04 -15.96
CA PHE A 361 -10.01 1.49 -17.30
C PHE A 361 -10.50 0.03 -17.36
N HIS A 362 -9.97 -0.83 -16.48
CA HIS A 362 -10.35 -2.23 -16.42
C HIS A 362 -11.84 -2.40 -16.18
N LYS A 363 -12.40 -1.66 -15.22
CA LYS A 363 -13.82 -1.79 -14.90
C LYS A 363 -14.73 -1.32 -16.04
N ALA A 364 -14.32 -0.31 -16.80
CA ALA A 364 -15.04 0.13 -18.00
C ALA A 364 -15.08 -0.94 -19.09
N LEU A 365 -13.98 -1.68 -19.29
CA LEU A 365 -13.96 -2.83 -20.21
C LEU A 365 -14.80 -4.00 -19.69
N SER A 366 -14.74 -4.27 -18.39
CA SER A 366 -15.58 -5.30 -17.77
C SER A 366 -17.08 -5.00 -17.86
N ASP A 367 -17.51 -3.73 -17.76
CA ASP A 367 -18.92 -3.36 -17.95
C ASP A 367 -19.39 -3.47 -19.40
N ARG A 368 -18.51 -3.15 -20.34
CA ARG A 368 -18.81 -3.20 -21.78
C ARG A 368 -17.56 -3.65 -22.52
N PRO A 369 -17.46 -4.95 -22.85
CA PRO A 369 -16.34 -5.49 -23.61
C PRO A 369 -16.13 -4.73 -24.91
N ARG A 370 -14.86 -4.53 -25.29
CA ARG A 370 -14.48 -3.74 -26.47
C ARG A 370 -13.57 -4.53 -27.38
N ASP A 371 -13.58 -4.13 -28.64
CA ASP A 371 -12.67 -4.64 -29.66
C ASP A 371 -11.21 -4.35 -29.23
N PRO A 372 -10.30 -5.34 -29.26
CA PRO A 372 -8.87 -5.14 -28.99
C PRO A 372 -8.25 -3.96 -29.77
N LEU A 373 -8.72 -3.69 -30.99
CA LEU A 373 -8.28 -2.57 -31.81
C LEU A 373 -8.73 -1.23 -31.22
N VAL A 374 -9.98 -1.13 -30.74
CA VAL A 374 -10.49 0.06 -30.03
C VAL A 374 -9.68 0.32 -28.77
N VAL A 375 -9.33 -0.74 -28.02
CA VAL A 375 -8.45 -0.61 -26.84
C VAL A 375 -7.06 -0.12 -27.23
N ALA A 376 -6.48 -0.64 -28.31
CA ALA A 376 -5.19 -0.19 -28.82
C ALA A 376 -5.19 1.29 -29.24
N ILE A 377 -6.21 1.71 -30.01
CA ILE A 377 -6.36 3.10 -30.46
C ILE A 377 -6.54 4.01 -29.24
N PHE A 378 -7.37 3.63 -28.27
CA PHE A 378 -7.54 4.39 -27.03
C PHE A 378 -6.22 4.59 -26.30
N CYS A 379 -5.42 3.53 -26.14
CA CYS A 379 -4.12 3.62 -25.47
C CYS A 379 -3.11 4.49 -26.22
N LEU A 380 -3.06 4.40 -27.55
CA LEU A 380 -2.20 5.24 -28.38
C LEU A 380 -2.64 6.70 -28.36
N ALA A 381 -3.94 6.97 -28.40
CA ALA A 381 -4.48 8.31 -28.27
C ALA A 381 -4.15 8.91 -26.90
N VAL A 382 -4.25 8.12 -25.81
CA VAL A 382 -3.79 8.55 -24.48
C VAL A 382 -2.30 8.83 -24.47
N HIS A 383 -1.47 8.00 -25.12
CA HIS A 383 -0.02 8.21 -25.19
C HIS A 383 0.39 9.46 -25.97
N ASN A 384 -0.26 9.70 -27.12
CA ASN A 384 0.05 10.79 -28.06
C ASN A 384 -0.71 12.09 -27.76
N GLY A 385 -1.45 12.14 -26.66
CA GLY A 385 -2.13 13.36 -26.21
C GLY A 385 -3.36 13.72 -27.04
N GLY A 386 -4.04 12.72 -27.61
CA GLY A 386 -5.33 12.87 -28.30
C GLY A 386 -5.24 12.91 -29.82
N ASP A 387 -4.07 12.66 -30.43
CA ASP A 387 -3.96 12.50 -31.88
C ASP A 387 -4.56 11.16 -32.33
N MET A 388 -5.84 11.20 -32.69
CA MET A 388 -6.60 10.03 -33.15
C MET A 388 -6.15 9.52 -34.51
N SER A 389 -5.66 10.39 -35.40
CA SER A 389 -5.23 10.00 -36.75
C SER A 389 -3.96 9.17 -36.67
N GLU A 390 -2.98 9.64 -35.89
CA GLU A 390 -1.76 8.90 -35.62
C GLU A 390 -2.06 7.57 -34.90
N ALA A 391 -2.93 7.60 -33.88
CA ALA A 391 -3.33 6.39 -33.14
C ALA A 391 -3.97 5.33 -34.05
N LEU A 392 -4.88 5.73 -34.95
CA LEU A 392 -5.51 4.83 -35.93
C LEU A 392 -4.47 4.22 -36.89
N ASN A 393 -3.56 5.04 -37.41
CA ASN A 393 -2.52 4.60 -38.34
C ASN A 393 -1.56 3.59 -37.71
N ILE A 394 -1.17 3.81 -36.44
CA ILE A 394 -0.32 2.87 -35.70
C ILE A 394 -1.09 1.60 -35.36
N ALA A 395 -2.34 1.72 -34.87
CA ALA A 395 -3.14 0.58 -34.46
C ALA A 395 -3.41 -0.40 -35.62
N ARG A 396 -3.67 0.10 -36.84
CA ARG A 396 -3.86 -0.75 -38.03
C ARG A 396 -2.62 -1.53 -38.44
N ARG A 397 -1.43 -1.13 -37.99
CA ARG A 397 -0.16 -1.83 -38.27
C ARG A 397 0.12 -2.93 -37.24
N ILE A 398 -0.70 -3.07 -36.21
CA ILE A 398 -0.55 -4.13 -35.21
C ILE A 398 -0.97 -5.46 -35.83
N THR A 399 0.02 -6.29 -36.16
CA THR A 399 -0.17 -7.65 -36.68
C THR A 399 -0.18 -8.72 -35.59
N LYS A 400 0.09 -8.32 -34.35
CA LYS A 400 0.26 -9.21 -33.21
C LYS A 400 -1.09 -9.70 -32.68
N PRO A 401 -1.25 -11.00 -32.38
CA PRO A 401 -2.48 -11.51 -31.79
C PRO A 401 -2.70 -10.91 -30.39
N HIS A 402 -3.96 -10.65 -30.07
CA HIS A 402 -4.39 -10.25 -28.72
C HIS A 402 -4.61 -11.49 -27.84
N ASP A 403 -4.60 -11.31 -26.52
CA ASP A 403 -4.87 -12.38 -25.57
C ASP A 403 -6.38 -12.69 -25.51
N ILE A 404 -6.78 -13.80 -26.14
CA ILE A 404 -8.17 -14.26 -26.25
C ILE A 404 -8.77 -14.75 -24.91
N ARG A 405 -7.98 -14.84 -23.84
CA ARG A 405 -8.45 -15.34 -22.53
C ARG A 405 -9.27 -14.32 -21.75
N PHE A 406 -9.23 -13.05 -22.15
CA PHE A 406 -9.92 -11.96 -21.46
C PHE A 406 -11.32 -11.76 -22.05
N HIS A 407 -12.35 -11.94 -21.20
CA HIS A 407 -13.76 -11.75 -21.57
C HIS A 407 -14.13 -10.26 -21.73
N GLU A 408 -13.25 -9.37 -21.25
CA GLU A 408 -13.33 -7.93 -21.41
C GLU A 408 -12.99 -7.47 -22.83
N LEU A 409 -12.42 -8.35 -23.65
CA LEU A 409 -12.14 -8.13 -25.07
C LEU A 409 -13.21 -8.84 -25.91
N SER A 410 -13.89 -8.09 -26.78
CA SER A 410 -14.85 -8.65 -27.72
C SER A 410 -14.16 -9.24 -28.95
N GLU A 411 -14.88 -10.02 -29.75
CA GLU A 411 -14.38 -10.44 -31.05
C GLU A 411 -14.07 -9.21 -31.93
N PRO A 412 -12.96 -9.23 -32.70
CA PRO A 412 -12.60 -8.14 -33.60
C PRO A 412 -13.66 -7.97 -34.68
N GLY A 413 -14.16 -6.75 -34.85
CA GLY A 413 -15.12 -6.41 -35.90
C GLY A 413 -14.45 -5.63 -37.03
N ASP A 414 -14.91 -5.83 -38.27
CA ASP A 414 -14.52 -4.96 -39.37
C ASP A 414 -15.31 -3.65 -39.28
N LYS A 415 -14.65 -2.58 -38.84
CA LYS A 415 -15.24 -1.27 -38.58
C LYS A 415 -14.48 -0.18 -39.35
N ASP A 416 -15.23 0.79 -39.84
CA ASP A 416 -14.66 1.96 -40.51
C ASP A 416 -13.99 2.92 -39.50
N SER A 417 -13.20 3.86 -40.02
CA SER A 417 -12.43 4.80 -39.18
C SER A 417 -13.31 5.67 -38.29
N GLU A 418 -14.51 6.03 -38.75
CA GLU A 418 -15.44 6.91 -38.06
C GLU A 418 -16.11 6.18 -36.88
N SER A 419 -16.61 4.95 -37.11
CA SER A 419 -17.16 4.12 -36.05
C SER A 419 -16.12 3.80 -34.96
N LEU A 420 -14.88 3.49 -35.36
CA LEU A 420 -13.79 3.27 -34.40
C LEU A 420 -13.51 4.51 -33.54
N ASN A 421 -13.53 5.70 -34.13
CA ASN A 421 -13.29 6.95 -33.40
C ASN A 421 -14.40 7.22 -32.37
N ASP A 422 -15.66 7.07 -32.78
CA ASP A 422 -16.80 7.25 -31.88
C ASP A 422 -16.80 6.23 -30.75
N GLU A 423 -16.43 4.98 -31.04
CA GLU A 423 -16.31 3.95 -30.02
C GLU A 423 -15.19 4.25 -29.01
N VAL A 424 -14.04 4.76 -29.47
CA VAL A 424 -12.93 5.18 -28.60
C VAL A 424 -13.34 6.35 -27.70
N LYS A 425 -14.08 7.33 -28.23
CA LYS A 425 -14.62 8.45 -27.43
C LYS A 425 -15.65 7.98 -26.41
N ASP A 426 -16.57 7.10 -26.79
CA ASP A 426 -17.55 6.48 -25.91
C ASP A 426 -16.87 5.65 -24.80
N PHE A 427 -15.79 4.95 -25.15
CA PHE A 427 -14.99 4.24 -24.17
C PHE A 427 -14.31 5.21 -23.18
N ALA A 428 -13.76 6.34 -23.64
CA ALA A 428 -13.23 7.38 -22.76
C ALA A 428 -14.30 7.95 -21.80
N VAL A 429 -15.55 8.11 -22.26
CA VAL A 429 -16.68 8.49 -21.40
C VAL A 429 -16.98 7.41 -20.36
N SER A 430 -16.96 6.14 -20.77
CA SER A 430 -17.18 5.00 -19.87
C SER A 430 -16.13 4.94 -18.75
N VAL A 431 -14.85 5.16 -19.06
CA VAL A 431 -13.77 5.21 -18.05
C VAL A 431 -14.00 6.32 -17.04
N LYS A 432 -14.37 7.53 -17.49
CA LYS A 432 -14.67 8.65 -16.58
C LYS A 432 -15.91 8.39 -15.72
N ARG A 433 -16.95 7.77 -16.29
CA ARG A 433 -18.15 7.38 -15.54
C ARG A 433 -17.80 6.41 -14.41
N VAL A 434 -17.00 5.38 -14.69
CA VAL A 434 -16.52 4.43 -13.68
C VAL A 434 -15.72 5.15 -12.60
N LEU A 435 -14.83 6.07 -12.99
CA LEU A 435 -14.06 6.85 -12.02
C LEU A 435 -14.98 7.67 -11.09
N SER A 436 -16.04 8.28 -11.63
CA SER A 436 -17.07 8.96 -10.84
C SER A 436 -17.78 8.01 -9.87
N MET A 437 -18.10 6.79 -10.29
CA MET A 437 -18.71 5.77 -9.42
C MET A 437 -17.78 5.33 -8.30
N MET A 438 -16.46 5.25 -8.54
CA MET A 438 -15.46 4.95 -7.51
C MET A 438 -15.32 6.05 -6.46
N THR A 439 -15.79 7.26 -6.75
CA THR A 439 -15.78 8.42 -5.85
C THR A 439 -17.14 8.78 -5.28
N ASP A 440 -18.19 8.02 -5.61
CA ASP A 440 -19.56 8.27 -5.21
C ASP A 440 -20.00 7.25 -4.14
N GLU A 441 -20.39 7.76 -2.96
CA GLU A 441 -20.73 6.94 -1.79
C GLU A 441 -21.93 6.01 -2.06
N TYR A 442 -22.91 6.48 -2.84
CA TYR A 442 -24.07 5.67 -3.21
C TYR A 442 -23.69 4.51 -4.13
N CYS A 443 -22.89 4.78 -5.16
CA CYS A 443 -22.41 3.75 -6.09
C CYS A 443 -21.53 2.70 -5.39
N VAL A 444 -20.67 3.13 -4.46
CA VAL A 444 -19.86 2.24 -3.62
C VAL A 444 -20.75 1.35 -2.75
N SER A 445 -21.74 1.92 -2.07
CA SER A 445 -22.70 1.18 -1.25
C SER A 445 -23.52 0.17 -2.07
N GLN A 446 -23.97 0.55 -3.28
CA GLN A 446 -24.67 -0.36 -4.19
C GLN A 446 -23.79 -1.51 -4.69
N ALA A 447 -22.51 -1.23 -4.99
CA ALA A 447 -21.56 -2.30 -5.32
C ALA A 447 -21.41 -3.28 -4.15
N MET A 448 -21.44 -2.79 -2.92
CA MET A 448 -21.38 -3.62 -1.70
C MET A 448 -22.66 -4.42 -1.43
N ALA A 449 -23.84 -3.90 -1.79
CA ALA A 449 -25.09 -4.63 -1.67
C ALA A 449 -25.13 -5.92 -2.50
N LYS A 450 -24.29 -6.01 -3.55
CA LYS A 450 -24.15 -7.22 -4.37
C LYS A 450 -23.43 -8.37 -3.65
N TYR A 451 -22.92 -8.16 -2.43
CA TYR A 451 -22.33 -9.22 -1.60
C TYR A 451 -23.16 -9.48 -0.35
N PRO A 452 -23.73 -10.68 -0.22
CA PRO A 452 -24.48 -11.06 0.97
C PRO A 452 -23.65 -11.09 2.25
N GLN A 453 -22.32 -11.29 2.15
CA GLN A 453 -21.42 -11.47 3.29
C GLN A 453 -20.51 -10.27 3.58
N ALA A 454 -20.55 -9.21 2.77
CA ALA A 454 -19.71 -8.03 3.01
C ALA A 454 -20.35 -7.11 4.07
N PRO A 455 -19.54 -6.47 4.94
CA PRO A 455 -20.06 -5.43 5.83
C PRO A 455 -20.67 -4.28 5.01
N HIS A 456 -21.70 -3.59 5.49
CA HIS A 456 -22.14 -2.36 4.81
C HIS A 456 -21.09 -1.26 4.98
N SER A 457 -20.62 -0.70 3.86
CA SER A 457 -19.76 0.48 3.86
C SER A 457 -20.04 1.34 2.62
N ASP A 458 -19.86 2.64 2.79
CA ASP A 458 -19.90 3.68 1.76
C ASP A 458 -18.52 4.34 1.62
N LEU A 459 -17.46 3.63 2.02
CA LEU A 459 -16.11 4.18 2.11
C LEU A 459 -15.59 4.65 0.75
N VAL A 460 -15.58 5.96 0.57
CA VAL A 460 -14.81 6.64 -0.47
C VAL A 460 -13.60 7.32 0.16
N PHE A 461 -12.40 6.86 -0.18
CA PHE A 461 -11.13 7.44 0.28
C PHE A 461 -10.31 8.15 -0.82
N ILE A 462 -10.79 8.15 -2.07
CA ILE A 462 -10.14 8.81 -3.19
C ILE A 462 -10.41 10.33 -3.09
N PRO A 463 -9.38 11.18 -2.93
CA PRO A 463 -9.57 12.62 -2.80
C PRO A 463 -9.80 13.28 -4.16
N LEU A 464 -10.56 14.39 -4.18
CA LEU A 464 -10.89 15.13 -5.40
C LEU A 464 -9.67 15.52 -6.27
N PRO A 465 -8.52 15.98 -5.72
CA PRO A 465 -7.34 16.26 -6.54
C PRO A 465 -6.81 15.04 -7.29
N LEU A 466 -6.89 13.85 -6.69
CA LEU A 466 -6.48 12.61 -7.33
C LEU A 466 -7.46 12.23 -8.45
N TYR A 467 -8.77 12.32 -8.19
CA TYR A 467 -9.82 12.15 -9.19
C TYR A 467 -9.58 13.04 -10.43
N LEU A 468 -9.41 14.35 -10.22
CA LEU A 468 -9.19 15.31 -11.31
C LEU A 468 -7.91 14.99 -12.10
N LYS A 469 -6.85 14.52 -11.43
CA LYS A 469 -5.60 14.13 -12.09
C LYS A 469 -5.78 12.90 -12.98
N VAL A 470 -6.61 11.93 -12.59
CA VAL A 470 -6.96 10.77 -13.44
C VAL A 470 -7.87 11.20 -14.59
N CYS A 471 -8.84 12.10 -14.38
CA CYS A 471 -9.64 12.64 -15.47
C CYS A 471 -8.77 13.26 -16.58
N ARG A 472 -7.79 14.11 -16.18
CA ARG A 472 -6.82 14.71 -17.11
C ARG A 472 -6.02 13.67 -17.90
N MET A 473 -5.79 12.48 -17.35
CA MET A 473 -5.10 11.41 -18.06
C MET A 473 -5.85 11.03 -19.35
N PHE A 474 -7.18 10.97 -19.29
CA PHE A 474 -8.04 10.51 -20.39
C PHE A 474 -8.78 11.63 -21.15
N ASP A 475 -8.72 12.88 -20.67
CA ASP A 475 -9.42 14.03 -21.28
C ASP A 475 -9.03 14.28 -22.74
N CYS A 476 -7.76 14.04 -23.10
CA CYS A 476 -7.22 14.24 -24.44
C CYS A 476 -7.96 13.44 -25.53
N VAL A 477 -8.44 12.23 -25.21
CA VAL A 477 -9.14 11.36 -26.16
C VAL A 477 -10.46 11.98 -26.64
N ARG A 478 -11.08 12.83 -25.82
CA ARG A 478 -12.38 13.45 -26.15
C ARG A 478 -12.24 14.81 -26.84
N HIS A 479 -11.26 15.61 -26.45
CA HIS A 479 -11.15 17.01 -26.89
C HIS A 479 -10.20 17.18 -28.10
N GLY A 480 -9.57 16.09 -28.55
CA GLY A 480 -8.59 16.12 -29.62
C GLY A 480 -7.18 16.47 -29.12
N ALA A 481 -6.24 16.52 -30.05
CA ALA A 481 -4.82 16.71 -29.77
C ALA A 481 -4.56 17.96 -28.89
N GLU A 482 -3.94 17.75 -27.74
CA GLU A 482 -3.55 18.82 -26.83
C GLU A 482 -2.45 19.69 -27.47
N LYS A 483 -2.71 21.00 -27.61
CA LYS A 483 -1.76 21.93 -28.24
C LYS A 483 -0.42 21.93 -27.49
N GLY A 484 0.66 21.60 -28.20
CA GLY A 484 2.02 21.58 -27.67
C GLY A 484 2.36 20.33 -26.83
N PHE A 485 1.47 19.34 -26.76
CA PHE A 485 1.79 18.06 -26.15
C PHE A 485 2.77 17.28 -27.05
N VAL A 486 3.90 16.87 -26.48
CA VAL A 486 4.87 16.03 -27.19
C VAL A 486 4.85 14.65 -26.55
N PRO A 487 4.45 13.58 -27.27
CA PRO A 487 4.54 12.23 -26.74
C PRO A 487 5.98 11.90 -26.37
N LYS A 488 6.13 11.13 -25.30
CA LYS A 488 7.44 10.63 -24.90
C LYS A 488 7.96 9.67 -25.97
N GLN A 489 9.14 9.97 -26.49
CA GLN A 489 9.86 9.10 -27.41
C GLN A 489 10.75 8.11 -26.64
N GLY A 490 10.79 6.86 -27.09
CA GLY A 490 11.60 5.79 -26.50
C GLY A 490 10.89 4.98 -25.40
N SER A 491 11.58 3.97 -24.88
CA SER A 491 11.04 2.96 -23.94
C SER A 491 11.42 3.19 -22.47
N GLU A 492 12.30 4.15 -22.20
CA GLU A 492 12.81 4.43 -20.85
C GLU A 492 11.78 5.22 -20.04
N ILE A 493 11.56 4.83 -18.78
CA ILE A 493 10.61 5.51 -17.87
C ILE A 493 11.39 6.47 -16.99
N ASN A 494 10.95 7.74 -16.91
CA ASN A 494 11.52 8.67 -15.94
C ASN A 494 10.77 8.50 -14.61
N TYR A 495 11.35 7.70 -13.70
CA TYR A 495 10.71 7.33 -12.44
C TYR A 495 10.50 8.51 -11.47
N GLU A 496 11.34 9.55 -11.53
CA GLU A 496 11.15 10.75 -10.72
C GLU A 496 9.87 11.48 -11.16
N MET A 497 9.74 11.70 -12.47
CA MET A 497 8.55 12.33 -13.06
C MET A 497 7.30 11.43 -12.94
N LEU A 498 7.44 10.11 -13.01
CA LEU A 498 6.35 9.17 -12.78
C LEU A 498 5.86 9.19 -11.33
N ALA A 499 6.76 9.28 -10.35
CA ALA A 499 6.43 9.39 -8.92
C ALA A 499 5.74 10.73 -8.59
N LEU A 500 6.14 11.82 -9.25
CA LEU A 500 5.46 13.12 -9.18
C LEU A 500 4.10 13.13 -9.92
N GLY A 501 3.86 12.13 -10.77
CA GLY A 501 2.66 11.99 -11.57
C GLY A 501 2.59 13.01 -12.69
N SER A 502 3.73 13.25 -13.36
CA SER A 502 3.77 13.98 -14.63
C SER A 502 2.83 13.30 -15.63
N LEU A 503 1.98 14.10 -16.28
CA LEU A 503 0.95 13.60 -17.19
C LEU A 503 1.56 12.79 -18.34
N GLN A 504 2.67 13.25 -18.90
CA GLN A 504 3.37 12.60 -20.00
C GLN A 504 3.88 11.19 -19.61
N GLU A 505 4.57 11.07 -18.47
CA GLU A 505 5.09 9.78 -17.99
C GLU A 505 4.00 8.82 -17.56
N VAL A 506 2.95 9.33 -16.90
CA VAL A 506 1.81 8.51 -16.46
C VAL A 506 1.07 7.95 -17.68
N ARG A 507 0.80 8.77 -18.71
CA ARG A 507 0.17 8.33 -19.96
C ARG A 507 1.03 7.30 -20.72
N HIS A 508 2.33 7.55 -20.84
CA HIS A 508 3.27 6.61 -21.47
C HIS A 508 3.32 5.26 -20.73
N THR A 509 3.46 5.29 -19.40
CA THR A 509 3.53 4.06 -18.58
C THR A 509 2.20 3.31 -18.62
N PHE A 510 1.07 4.02 -18.56
CA PHE A 510 -0.28 3.44 -18.70
C PHE A 510 -0.43 2.71 -20.03
N ALA A 511 -0.12 3.37 -21.15
CA ALA A 511 -0.23 2.77 -22.48
C ALA A 511 0.60 1.49 -22.59
N ARG A 512 1.86 1.52 -22.11
CA ARG A 512 2.74 0.35 -22.09
C ARG A 512 2.15 -0.83 -21.32
N ILE A 513 1.61 -0.59 -20.12
CA ILE A 513 0.99 -1.65 -19.30
C ILE A 513 -0.20 -2.28 -20.00
N VAL A 514 -1.06 -1.46 -20.61
CA VAL A 514 -2.23 -1.99 -21.34
C VAL A 514 -1.79 -2.77 -22.57
N PHE A 515 -0.85 -2.25 -23.37
CA PHE A 515 -0.31 -2.96 -24.53
C PHE A 515 0.33 -4.30 -24.16
N ASP A 516 1.18 -4.33 -23.14
CA ASP A 516 1.81 -5.56 -22.65
C ASP A 516 0.79 -6.57 -22.10
N THR A 517 -0.43 -6.12 -21.75
CA THR A 517 -1.52 -6.97 -21.27
C THR A 517 -2.38 -7.50 -22.41
N VAL A 518 -2.81 -6.63 -23.33
CA VAL A 518 -3.70 -7.00 -24.45
C VAL A 518 -2.92 -7.74 -25.53
N TYR A 519 -1.67 -7.35 -25.79
CA TYR A 519 -0.81 -7.92 -26.81
C TYR A 519 0.53 -8.39 -26.20
N PRO A 520 0.54 -9.43 -25.36
CA PRO A 520 1.74 -9.88 -24.64
C PRO A 520 2.80 -10.47 -25.59
N LEU A 521 4.09 -10.29 -25.27
CA LEU A 521 5.25 -10.67 -26.12
C LEU A 521 5.36 -12.17 -26.41
N ASN A 522 4.82 -13.05 -25.56
CA ASN A 522 5.04 -14.49 -25.60
C ASN A 522 3.81 -15.29 -26.05
N LEU A 523 2.98 -14.75 -26.94
CA LEU A 523 1.81 -15.46 -27.51
C LEU A 523 2.16 -16.37 -28.71
N THR A 524 3.43 -16.73 -28.88
CA THR A 524 3.91 -17.66 -29.92
C THR A 524 4.08 -19.08 -29.42
#